data_AF-G3HA65-F1
#
_entry.id   AF-G3HA65-F1
#
_cell.length_a   1.000
_cell.length_b   1.000
_cell.length_c   1.000
_cell.angle_alpha   90.00
_cell.angle_beta   90.00
_cell.angle_gamma   90.00
#
_symmetry.space_group_name_H-M   'P 1'
#
loop_
_entity.id
_entity.type
_entity.pdbx_description
1 polymer ?
#
loop_
_entity_poly.entity_id
_entity_poly.type
_entity_poly.pdbx_seq_one_letter_code
_entity_poly.pdbx_strand_id
1 'polypeptide(L)' 'MPTVGVLSRIYSILADATEQVDQHKDAYQVILDGMKGGTKEKRLAAPFIPKFLKHFPELADSAINA' A
#
# COMPACT_ATOMS: atom_id res chain seq x y z
N MET A 1 -1.28 11.94 -5.83
CA MET A 1 -1.31 11.42 -4.44
C MET A 1 -2.69 10.84 -4.18
N PRO A 2 -2.78 9.58 -3.71
CA PRO A 2 -4.06 8.95 -3.40
C PRO A 2 -4.71 9.58 -2.17
N THR A 3 -6.04 9.62 -2.15
CA THR A 3 -6.81 10.11 -1.00
C THR A 3 -7.04 8.98 0.02
N VAL A 4 -7.46 9.34 1.23
CA VAL A 4 -7.86 8.37 2.28
C VAL A 4 -8.88 7.34 1.76
N GLY A 5 -9.86 7.77 0.97
CA GLY A 5 -10.88 6.88 0.40
C GLY A 5 -10.29 5.87 -0.58
N VAL A 6 -9.33 6.29 -1.41
CA VAL A 6 -8.61 5.39 -2.32
C VAL A 6 -7.76 4.38 -1.54
N LEU A 7 -6.99 4.84 -0.54
CA LEU A 7 -6.16 3.96 0.28
C LEU A 7 -6.98 2.89 1.02
N SER A 8 -8.16 3.25 1.55
CA SER A 8 -9.07 2.31 2.19
C SER A 8 -9.57 1.24 1.21
N ARG A 9 -9.97 1.64 0.00
CA ARG A 9 -10.43 0.70 -1.04
C ARG A 9 -9.31 -0.26 -1.47
N ILE A 10 -8.10 0.26 -1.66
CA ILE A 10 -6.93 -0.54 -2.04
C ILE A 10 -6.59 -1.56 -0.96
N TYR A 11 -6.66 -1.17 0.31
CA TYR A 11 -6.50 -2.09 1.43
C TYR A 11 -7.49 -3.26 1.36
N SER A 12 -8.77 -2.98 1.09
CA SER A 12 -9.78 -4.04 0.93
C SER A 12 -9.43 -4.99 -0.22
N ILE A 13 -9.02 -4.47 -1.38
CA ILE A 13 -8.61 -5.30 -2.53
C ILE A 13 -7.45 -6.24 -2.13
N LEU A 14 -6.40 -5.71 -1.51
CA LEU A 14 -5.26 -6.51 -1.08
C LEU A 14 -5.60 -7.47 0.07
N ALA A 15 -6.53 -7.11 0.95
CA ALA A 15 -6.97 -7.99 2.02
C ALA A 15 -7.81 -9.17 1.48
N ASP A 16 -8.68 -8.90 0.51
CA ASP A 16 -9.58 -9.88 -0.10
C ASP A 16 -8.85 -10.80 -1.09
N ALA A 17 -7.78 -10.31 -1.73
CA ALA A 17 -7.00 -11.09 -2.68
C ALA A 17 -6.29 -12.30 -2.06
N THR A 18 -6.13 -12.35 -0.74
CA THR A 18 -5.56 -13.48 0.04
C THR A 18 -4.31 -14.12 -0.56
N GLU A 19 -4.45 -15.18 -1.38
CA GLU A 19 -3.35 -15.92 -2.02
C GLU A 19 -2.87 -15.30 -3.35
N GLN A 20 -3.61 -14.36 -3.93
CA GLN A 20 -3.31 -13.67 -5.19
C GLN A 20 -2.81 -12.23 -4.97
N VAL A 21 -2.42 -11.89 -3.74
CA VAL A 21 -1.97 -10.53 -3.38
C VAL A 21 -0.81 -10.07 -4.25
N ASP A 22 0.11 -10.97 -4.58
CA ASP A 22 1.26 -10.74 -5.47
C ASP A 22 0.87 -10.25 -6.88
N GLN A 23 -0.35 -10.53 -7.34
CA GLN A 23 -0.86 -10.03 -8.62
C GLN A 23 -1.28 -8.55 -8.58
N HIS A 24 -1.43 -7.98 -7.39
CA HIS A 24 -1.92 -6.62 -7.16
C HIS A 24 -0.80 -5.63 -6.80
N LYS A 25 0.31 -5.72 -7.54
CA LYS A 25 1.48 -4.86 -7.36
C LYS A 25 1.16 -3.38 -7.54
N ASP A 26 0.31 -3.06 -8.51
CA ASP A 26 -0.18 -1.70 -8.78
C ASP A 26 -0.92 -1.12 -7.57
N ALA A 27 -1.77 -1.92 -6.91
CA ALA A 27 -2.46 -1.53 -5.70
C ALA A 27 -1.48 -1.27 -4.55
N TYR A 28 -0.47 -2.11 -4.36
CA TYR A 28 0.55 -1.86 -3.35
C TYR A 28 1.37 -0.60 -3.63
N GLN A 29 1.67 -0.31 -4.90
CA GLN A 29 2.33 0.95 -5.29
C GLN A 29 1.52 2.18 -4.89
N VAL A 30 0.18 2.12 -4.98
CA VAL A 30 -0.71 3.19 -4.52
C VAL A 30 -0.62 3.39 -3.00
N ILE A 31 -0.42 2.33 -2.21
CA ILE A 31 -0.19 2.46 -0.76
C ILE A 31 1.12 3.22 -0.50
N LEU A 32 2.20 2.88 -1.22
CA LEU A 32 3.49 3.57 -1.09
C LEU A 32 3.36 5.06 -1.45
N ASP A 33 2.62 5.38 -2.52
CA ASP A 33 2.35 6.77 -2.90
C ASP A 33 1.49 7.52 -1.87
N GLY A 34 0.79 6.82 -0.97
CA GLY A 34 0.12 7.41 0.19
C GLY A 34 1.07 8.13 1.15
N MET A 35 2.34 7.70 1.22
CA MET A 35 3.36 8.37 2.04
C MET A 35 3.79 9.74 1.50
N LYS A 36 3.55 9.98 0.21
CA LYS A 36 3.73 11.30 -0.42
C LYS A 36 2.56 12.24 -0.14
N GLY A 37 1.45 11.74 0.42
CA GLY A 37 0.22 12.46 0.74
C GLY A 37 0.30 13.40 1.96
N GLY A 38 -0.86 13.89 2.41
CA GLY A 38 -0.99 14.70 3.62
C GLY A 38 -0.94 13.86 4.90
N THR A 39 -1.04 14.49 6.07
CA THR A 39 -0.94 13.82 7.38
C THR A 39 -1.92 12.64 7.54
N LYS A 40 -3.13 12.76 6.98
CA LYS A 40 -4.17 11.72 7.07
C LYS A 40 -3.84 10.53 6.20
N GLU A 41 -3.40 10.76 4.96
CA GLU A 41 -2.99 9.74 4.01
C GLU A 41 -1.78 8.97 4.52
N LYS A 42 -0.73 9.67 4.99
CA LYS A 42 0.46 9.05 5.57
C LYS A 42 0.11 8.17 6.78
N ARG A 43 -0.72 8.68 7.69
CA ARG A 43 -1.16 7.92 8.87
C ARG A 43 -1.92 6.65 8.49
N LEU A 44 -2.70 6.68 7.41
CA LEU A 44 -3.43 5.51 6.95
C LEU A 44 -2.54 4.52 6.19
N ALA A 45 -1.63 5.01 5.34
CA ALA A 45 -0.75 4.17 4.54
C ALA A 45 0.33 3.46 5.37
N ALA A 46 0.89 4.13 6.38
CA ALA A 46 1.98 3.62 7.22
C ALA A 46 1.78 2.18 7.76
N PRO A 47 0.63 1.80 8.36
CA PRO A 47 0.43 0.43 8.82
C PRO A 47 0.21 -0.59 7.68
N PHE A 48 -0.20 -0.14 6.48
CA PHE A 48 -0.45 -1.03 5.34
C PHE A 48 0.85 -1.48 4.66
N ILE A 49 1.87 -0.60 4.62
CA ILE A 49 3.16 -0.88 4.00
C ILE A 49 3.81 -2.17 4.52
N PRO A 50 4.11 -2.30 5.83
CA PRO A 50 4.75 -3.51 6.35
C PRO A 50 3.84 -4.74 6.27
N LYS A 51 2.51 -4.55 6.30
CA LYS A 51 1.54 -5.66 6.24
C LYS A 51 1.63 -6.42 4.92
N PHE A 52 1.75 -5.70 3.81
CA PHE A 52 1.75 -6.31 2.47
C PHE A 52 3.15 -6.47 1.88
N LEU A 53 4.18 -5.84 2.45
CA LEU A 53 5.56 -5.89 1.93
C LEU A 53 6.08 -7.31 1.66
N LYS A 54 5.74 -8.28 2.52
CA LYS A 54 6.16 -9.68 2.36
C LYS A 54 5.72 -10.32 1.03
N HIS A 55 4.67 -9.79 0.40
CA HIS A 55 4.16 -10.26 -0.90
C HIS A 55 4.85 -9.55 -2.08
N PHE A 56 5.53 -8.42 -1.83
CA PHE A 56 6.15 -7.59 -2.86
C PHE A 56 7.62 -7.29 -2.50
N PRO A 57 8.50 -8.31 -2.40
CA PRO A 57 9.91 -8.11 -2.04
C PRO A 57 10.64 -7.19 -3.03
N GLU A 58 10.23 -7.18 -4.29
CA GLU A 58 10.76 -6.28 -5.34
C GLU A 58 10.46 -4.80 -5.10
N LEU A 59 9.51 -4.47 -4.22
CA LEU A 59 9.17 -3.09 -3.83
C LEU A 59 9.73 -2.72 -2.45
N ALA A 60 10.56 -3.56 -1.84
CA ALA A 60 11.13 -3.31 -0.51
C ALA A 60 11.94 -2.02 -0.41
N ASP A 61 12.79 -1.73 -1.40
CA ASP A 61 13.54 -0.47 -1.45
C ASP A 61 12.61 0.74 -1.52
N SER A 62 11.51 0.64 -2.29
CA SER A 62 10.52 1.71 -2.36
C SER A 62 9.74 1.87 -1.04
N ALA A 63 9.45 0.76 -0.35
CA ALA A 63 8.75 0.76 0.93
C ALA A 63 9.57 1.36 2.07
N ILE A 64 10.90 1.14 2.07
CA ILE A 64 11.82 1.70 3.07
C ILE A 64 12.00 3.21 2.88
N ASN A 65 11.98 3.68 1.62
CA ASN A 65 12.19 5.08 1.28
C ASN A 65 10.89 5.92 1.22
N ALA A 66 9.73 5.32 1.50
CA ALA A 66 8.42 5.95 1.39
C ALA A 66 8.11 6.92 2.54
#